data_AF-A0A099L7Z6-F1
#
_entry.id   AF-A0A099L7Z6-F1
#
_cell.length_a   1.000
_cell.length_b   1.000
_cell.length_c   1.000
_cell.angle_alpha   90.00
_cell.angle_beta   90.00
_cell.angle_gamma   90.00
#
_symmetry.space_group_name_H-M   'P 1'
#
loop_
_entity.id
_entity.type
_entity.pdbx_description
1 polymer ?
#
loop_
_entity_poly.entity_id
_entity_poly.type
_entity_poly.pdbx_seq_one_letter_code
_entity_poly.pdbx_strand_id
1 'polypeptide(L)'
;MIDNKDLLEQFRRFIWQNKTANAIELSIETVDWNGSEPRLKYQVVKILPHDANEQQVEAAMQDLCANSNYFATCALCKKPELAGKMYDEYLCQRCAKSQ
;
A
#
# COMPACT_ATOMS: atom_id res chain seq x y z
N MET A 1 -5.85 17.68 7.93
CA MET A 1 -6.02 16.23 7.68
C MET A 1 -5.69 16.01 6.22
N ILE A 2 -4.86 15.02 5.89
CA ILE A 2 -4.64 14.63 4.49
C ILE A 2 -5.93 13.94 4.05
N ASP A 3 -6.48 14.31 2.89
CA ASP A 3 -7.69 13.69 2.37
C ASP A 3 -7.40 12.25 1.92
N ASN A 4 -8.35 11.34 2.10
CA ASN A 4 -8.17 9.94 1.68
C ASN A 4 -7.94 9.80 0.17
N LYS A 5 -8.43 10.76 -0.63
CA LYS A 5 -8.16 10.84 -2.06
C LYS A 5 -6.71 11.22 -2.34
N ASP A 6 -6.14 12.17 -1.60
CA ASP A 6 -4.72 12.54 -1.70
C ASP A 6 -3.80 11.37 -1.31
N LEU A 7 -4.21 10.56 -0.32
CA LEU A 7 -3.51 9.33 0.05
C LEU A 7 -3.57 8.31 -1.09
N LEU A 8 -4.75 8.10 -1.69
CA LEU A 8 -4.89 7.20 -2.82
C LEU A 8 -3.99 7.64 -3.99
N GLU A 9 -3.98 8.93 -4.36
CA GLU A 9 -3.09 9.41 -5.43
C GLU A 9 -1.61 9.13 -5.14
N GLN A 10 -1.20 9.24 -3.88
CA GLN A 10 0.17 8.98 -3.44
C GLN A 10 0.54 7.49 -3.44
N PHE A 11 -0.38 6.62 -3.01
CA PHE A 11 -0.10 5.19 -2.77
C PHE A 11 -0.61 4.26 -3.87
N ARG A 12 -1.43 4.74 -4.81
CA ARG A 12 -2.07 3.93 -5.87
C ARG A 12 -1.09 3.07 -6.64
N ARG A 13 0.14 3.55 -6.86
CA ARG A 13 1.21 2.81 -7.56
C ARG A 13 1.60 1.48 -6.90
N PHE A 14 1.26 1.29 -5.63
CA PHE A 14 1.55 0.09 -4.85
C PHE A 14 0.36 -0.87 -4.76
N ILE A 15 -0.81 -0.46 -5.27
CA ILE A 15 -2.04 -1.25 -5.25
C ILE A 15 -2.26 -1.81 -6.65
N TRP A 16 -2.33 -3.14 -6.74
CA TRP A 16 -2.70 -3.83 -7.96
C TRP A 16 -4.14 -4.32 -7.87
N GLN A 17 -4.94 -4.00 -8.89
CA GLN A 17 -6.31 -4.46 -9.03
C GLN A 17 -6.36 -5.57 -10.08
N ASN A 18 -6.88 -6.73 -9.69
CA ASN A 18 -7.10 -7.86 -10.57
C ASN A 18 -8.59 -8.20 -10.60
N LYS A 19 -9.23 -8.16 -11.78
CA LYS A 19 -10.63 -8.56 -11.95
C LYS A 19 -10.67 -9.99 -12.49
N THR A 20 -11.19 -10.90 -11.69
CA THR A 20 -11.40 -12.31 -12.05
C THR A 20 -12.84 -12.53 -12.51
N ALA A 21 -13.23 -13.76 -12.84
CA ALA A 21 -14.62 -14.09 -13.16
C ALA A 21 -15.58 -13.96 -11.97
N ASN A 22 -15.09 -14.03 -10.73
CA ASN A 22 -15.93 -14.13 -9.53
C ASN A 22 -15.75 -12.93 -8.58
N ALA A 23 -14.66 -12.17 -8.70
CA ALA A 23 -14.32 -11.12 -7.75
C ALA A 23 -13.38 -10.06 -8.34
N ILE A 24 -13.28 -8.94 -7.64
CA ILE A 24 -12.20 -7.96 -7.82
C ILE A 24 -11.25 -8.10 -6.63
N GLU A 25 -10.00 -8.46 -6.91
CA GLU A 25 -8.94 -8.60 -5.91
C GLU A 25 -8.10 -7.32 -5.89
N LEU A 26 -7.88 -6.76 -4.69
CA LEU A 26 -6.92 -5.70 -4.46
C LEU A 26 -5.72 -6.29 -3.73
N SER A 27 -4.56 -6.15 -4.36
CA SER A 27 -3.29 -6.61 -3.85
C SER A 27 -2.37 -5.43 -3.54
N ILE A 28 -1.54 -5.56 -2.53
CA ILE A 28 -0.51 -4.56 -2.19
C ILE A 28 0.87 -5.16 -2.43
N GLU A 29 1.78 -4.37 -2.99
CA GLU A 29 3.20 -4.73 -3.05
C GLU A 29 3.76 -4.81 -1.62
N THR A 30 4.30 -5.96 -1.26
CA THR A 30 4.93 -6.22 0.03
C THR A 30 6.38 -6.63 -0.17
N VAL A 31 7.20 -6.37 0.84
CA VAL A 31 8.60 -6.84 0.87
C VAL A 31 8.66 -8.09 1.73
N ASP A 32 9.08 -9.19 1.11
CA ASP A 32 9.39 -10.43 1.81
C ASP A 32 10.89 -10.51 2.07
N TRP A 33 11.26 -10.66 3.33
CA TRP A 33 12.64 -10.79 3.80
C TRP A 33 13.06 -12.25 3.99
N ASN A 34 12.51 -13.18 3.20
CA ASN A 34 12.87 -14.59 3.24
C ASN A 34 14.26 -14.83 2.61
N GLY A 35 15.31 -14.47 3.35
CA GLY A 35 16.72 -14.60 2.97
C GLY A 35 17.50 -13.29 3.04
N SER A 36 18.70 -13.29 2.47
CA SER A 36 19.60 -12.12 2.44
C SER A 36 19.20 -11.05 1.42
N GLU A 37 18.26 -11.33 0.51
CA GLU A 37 17.78 -10.38 -0.50
C GLU A 37 16.26 -10.15 -0.39
N PRO A 38 15.79 -8.88 -0.33
CA PRO A 38 14.38 -8.58 -0.26
C PRO A 38 13.69 -8.94 -1.58
N ARG A 39 12.57 -9.67 -1.50
CA ARG A 39 11.73 -9.99 -2.65
C ARG A 39 10.46 -9.17 -2.63
N LEU A 40 10.14 -8.53 -3.75
CA LEU A 40 8.85 -7.86 -3.94
C LEU A 40 7.80 -8.90 -4.32
N LYS A 41 6.69 -8.94 -3.59
CA LYS A 41 5.54 -9.80 -3.90
C LYS A 41 4.24 -9.02 -3.74
N TYR A 42 3.26 -9.30 -4.57
CA TYR A 42 1.90 -8.79 -4.38
C TYR A 42 1.12 -9.75 -3.48
N GLN A 43 0.50 -9.22 -2.44
CA GLN A 43 -0.37 -9.98 -1.56
C GLN A 43 -1.80 -9.47 -1.71
N VAL A 44 -2.75 -10.37 -1.97
CA VAL A 44 -4.18 -10.04 -1.93
C VAL A 44 -4.57 -9.69 -0.50
N VAL A 45 -5.07 -8.47 -0.30
CA VAL A 45 -5.45 -7.93 1.02
C VAL A 45 -6.94 -7.60 1.12
N LYS A 46 -7.62 -7.44 -0.02
CA LYS A 46 -9.05 -7.21 -0.10
C LYS A 46 -9.64 -7.94 -1.30
N ILE A 47 -10.82 -8.51 -1.12
CA ILE A 47 -11.62 -9.12 -2.18
C ILE A 47 -12.97 -8.42 -2.16
N LEU A 48 -13.40 -7.94 -3.31
CA LEU A 48 -14.70 -7.31 -3.55
C LEU A 48 -15.53 -8.20 -4.48
N PRO A 49 -16.87 -8.11 -4.40
CA PRO A 49 -17.75 -8.74 -5.39
C PRO A 49 -17.39 -8.35 -6.83
N HIS A 50 -17.60 -9.25 -7.79
CA HIS A 50 -17.33 -8.97 -9.22
C HIS A 50 -18.08 -7.76 -9.77
N ASP A 51 -19.30 -7.55 -9.26
CA ASP A 51 -20.23 -6.48 -9.61
C ASP A 51 -20.00 -5.19 -8.81
N ALA A 52 -18.96 -5.14 -7.98
CA ALA A 52 -18.57 -3.91 -7.30
C ALA A 52 -18.30 -2.80 -8.32
N ASN A 53 -18.93 -1.65 -8.09
CA ASN A 53 -18.79 -0.48 -8.95
C ASN A 53 -17.48 0.28 -8.65
N GLU A 54 -17.16 1.24 -9.51
CA GLU A 54 -15.92 2.02 -9.40
C GLU A 54 -15.79 2.76 -8.06
N GLN A 55 -16.88 3.30 -7.53
CA GLN A 55 -16.88 4.01 -6.24
C GLN A 55 -16.57 3.07 -5.08
N GLN A 56 -17.09 1.83 -5.11
CA GLN A 56 -16.81 0.81 -4.11
C GLN A 56 -15.35 0.35 -4.18
N VAL A 57 -14.80 0.21 -5.38
CA VAL A 57 -13.39 -0.13 -5.58
C VAL A 57 -12.49 1.00 -5.08
N GLU A 58 -12.80 2.25 -5.42
CA GLU A 58 -12.02 3.42 -4.99
C GLU A 58 -12.06 3.58 -3.47
N ALA A 59 -13.24 3.47 -2.84
CA ALA A 59 -13.37 3.51 -1.38
C ALA A 59 -12.55 2.41 -0.72
N ALA A 60 -12.58 1.18 -1.25
CA ALA A 60 -11.75 0.09 -0.74
C ALA A 60 -10.25 0.36 -0.89
N MET A 61 -9.81 0.98 -1.99
CA MET A 61 -8.42 1.39 -2.14
C MET A 61 -8.02 2.51 -1.17
N GLN A 62 -8.91 3.49 -0.94
CA GLN A 62 -8.70 4.55 0.05
C GLN A 62 -8.55 3.98 1.47
N ASP A 63 -9.40 3.02 1.85
CA ASP A 63 -9.31 2.32 3.13
C ASP A 63 -7.96 1.58 3.28
N LEU A 64 -7.48 0.96 2.19
CA LEU A 64 -6.16 0.33 2.18
C LEU A 64 -5.05 1.37 2.38
N CYS A 65 -5.11 2.52 1.71
CA CYS A 65 -4.14 3.61 1.86
C CYS A 65 -4.11 4.21 3.28
N ALA A 66 -5.25 4.24 3.97
CA ALA A 66 -5.35 4.70 5.36
C ALA A 66 -4.84 3.67 6.39
N ASN A 67 -4.59 2.42 5.98
CA ASN A 67 -4.17 1.35 6.87
C ASN A 67 -2.64 1.33 7.05
N SER A 68 -2.21 1.65 8.27
CA SER A 68 -0.79 1.72 8.65
C SER A 68 -0.04 0.38 8.56
N ASN A 69 -0.74 -0.75 8.50
CA ASN A 69 -0.11 -2.06 8.27
C ASN A 69 0.46 -2.20 6.86
N TYR A 70 -0.01 -1.39 5.91
CA TYR A 70 0.40 -1.46 4.51
C TYR A 70 1.20 -0.23 4.08
N PHE A 71 0.79 0.96 4.55
CA PHE A 71 1.36 2.22 4.11
C PHE A 71 1.70 3.12 5.30
N ALA A 72 2.85 3.77 5.23
CA ALA A 72 3.26 4.76 6.21
C ALA A 72 3.89 5.96 5.52
N THR A 73 3.94 7.09 6.22
CA THR A 73 4.58 8.31 5.74
C THR A 73 5.79 8.60 6.61
N CYS A 74 6.96 8.74 5.98
CA CYS A 74 8.18 9.08 6.71
C CYS A 74 8.06 10.45 7.39
N ALA A 75 8.29 10.50 8.70
CA ALA A 75 8.17 11.71 9.50
C ALA A 75 9.16 12.81 9.06
N LEU A 76 10.32 12.44 8.50
CA LEU A 76 11.34 13.39 8.03
C LEU A 76 11.06 13.92 6.62
N CYS A 77 11.04 13.05 5.61
CA CYS A 77 10.91 13.49 4.22
C CYS A 77 9.48 13.63 3.73
N LYS A 78 8.48 13.30 4.58
CA LYS A 78 7.04 13.31 4.27
C LYS A 78 6.66 12.47 3.06
N LYS A 79 7.52 11.52 2.64
CA LYS A 79 7.24 10.66 1.49
C LYS A 79 6.42 9.44 1.92
N PRO A 80 5.42 9.07 1.11
CA PRO A 80 4.68 7.82 1.25
C PRO A 80 5.59 6.62 0.96
N GLU A 81 5.51 5.59 1.80
CA GLU A 81 6.29 4.37 1.65
C GLU A 81 5.47 3.14 2.06
N LEU A 82 5.82 1.98 1.51
CA LEU A 82 5.28 0.71 1.99
C LEU A 82 5.77 0.45 3.41
N ALA A 83 4.90 -0.03 4.29
CA ALA A 83 5.25 -0.35 5.67
C ALA A 83 6.46 -1.30 5.73
N GLY A 84 6.51 -2.32 4.87
CA GLY A 84 7.66 -3.25 4.77
C GLY A 84 8.96 -2.65 4.22
N LYS A 85 8.93 -1.44 3.64
CA LYS A 85 10.10 -0.66 3.20
C LYS A 85 10.51 0.42 4.20
N MET A 86 9.76 0.58 5.29
CA MET A 86 10.16 1.46 6.38
C MET A 86 11.33 0.85 7.16
N TYR A 87 12.12 1.70 7.83
CA TYR A 87 13.15 1.28 8.79
C TYR A 87 12.54 1.04 10.17
N ASP A 88 11.64 1.94 10.59
CA ASP A 88 10.77 1.81 11.76
C ASP A 88 9.39 2.43 11.46
N GLU A 89 8.50 2.51 12.45
CA GLU A 89 7.14 3.04 12.29
C GLU A 89 7.07 4.52 11.80
N TYR A 90 8.15 5.30 11.90
CA TYR A 90 8.17 6.72 11.54
C TYR A 90 9.22 7.08 10.48
N LEU A 91 10.20 6.22 10.23
CA LEU A 91 11.38 6.54 9.43
C LEU A 91 11.54 5.59 8.23
N CYS A 92 11.70 6.14 7.03
CA CYS A 92 12.01 5.32 5.86
C CYS A 92 13.51 4.96 5.80
N GLN A 93 13.84 3.85 5.14
CA GLN A 93 15.23 3.38 5.00
C GLN A 93 16.18 4.42 4.40
N ARG A 94 15.71 5.24 3.44
CA ARG A 94 16.54 6.28 2.82
C ARG A 94 16.96 7.35 3.84
N CYS A 95 16.02 7.81 4.66
CA CYS A 95 16.29 8.81 5.68
C CYS A 95 17.13 8.23 6.82
N ALA A 96 16.87 6.98 7.23
CA ALA A 96 17.68 6.29 8.23
C ALA A 96 19.16 6.17 7.82
N LYS A 97 19.42 5.87 6.54
CA LYS A 97 20.80 5.78 6.00
C LYS A 97 21.52 7.12 5.82
N SER A 98 20.79 8.23 5.85
CA SER A 98 21.36 9.58 5.67
C SER A 98 21.59 10.31 6.99
N GLN A 99 21.36 9.63 8.12
CA GLN A 99 21.79 10.04 9.45
C GLN A 99 23.14 9.41 9.77
#